data_AF-A0A939CBT5-F1
#
_entry.id   AF-A0A939CBT5-F1
#
_cell.length_a   1.000
_cell.length_b   1.000
_cell.length_c   1.000
_cell.angle_alpha   90.00
_cell.angle_beta   90.00
_cell.angle_gamma   90.00
#
_symmetry.space_group_name_H-M   'P 1'
#
loop_
_entity.id
_entity.type
_entity.pdbx_description
1 polymer ?
#
loop_
_entity_poly.entity_id
_entity_poly.type
_entity_poly.pdbx_seq_one_letter_code
_entity_poly.pdbx_strand_id
1 'polypeptide(L)'
;MNIAEKCDTIENENPNNRRNPLVANNVNVKKLEADLWESADLLRAGSKLTSNQYCMPVLGLIFLRYAYSRFKLVEQEILKDRPMRGGRVLPVEQSDFAEKSALFLPKEAQYNYLVNLPANIPEQGLTGIEGNPLNSLGEVVNNAMELVEQQSEQLQGVLPKDYTIFSDELLGELLRIFNNDALDDVGGDVIGRIYEYFLNKFAKNVAQDDGVFFTPKSLVKMIVNVLEPAHGVLLDPACGSGGMFVQTGDFVNHAGMIANNTMTFYGQEKVEYNAKLCLMNMAVHGLTGVIKSGDEANTFYHDAHNLNGCCDYVMANPPFNVDKVKSESAQSAGRLPFGLPGVNKAKEIGNANYLWVSYFYSYLNEHG
;
A
#
# COMPACT_ATOMS: atom_id res chain seq x y z
N MET A 1 -38.83 23.60 5.70
CA MET A 1 -38.69 22.13 5.63
C MET A 1 -37.62 21.84 4.61
N ASN A 2 -36.45 21.39 5.08
CA ASN A 2 -35.22 21.34 4.29
C ASN A 2 -35.17 20.03 3.50
N ILE A 3 -34.51 20.03 2.33
CA ILE A 3 -34.47 18.90 1.38
C ILE A 3 -33.88 17.62 2.04
N ALA A 4 -33.08 17.77 3.09
CA ALA A 4 -32.53 16.67 3.89
C ALA A 4 -33.59 15.83 4.62
N GLU A 5 -34.70 16.41 5.08
CA GLU A 5 -35.72 15.66 5.86
C GLU A 5 -36.66 14.83 4.97
N LYS A 6 -36.66 15.06 3.65
CA LYS A 6 -37.46 14.28 2.69
C LYS A 6 -36.77 13.01 2.20
N CYS A 7 -35.46 12.85 2.39
CA CYS A 7 -34.77 11.60 2.04
C CYS A 7 -34.98 10.51 3.09
N ASP A 8 -35.04 10.87 4.39
CA ASP A 8 -35.16 9.88 5.47
C ASP A 8 -36.58 9.31 5.64
N THR A 9 -37.59 9.91 5.01
CA THR A 9 -38.99 9.49 5.14
C THR A 9 -39.47 8.58 3.99
N ILE A 10 -38.66 8.34 2.95
CA ILE A 10 -39.05 7.49 1.81
C ILE A 10 -38.55 6.04 1.96
N GLU A 11 -37.58 5.76 2.85
CA GLU A 11 -37.07 4.40 3.06
C GLU A 11 -37.94 3.50 3.96
N ASN A 12 -38.98 4.03 4.62
CA ASN A 12 -39.71 3.28 5.67
C ASN A 12 -41.12 2.78 5.31
N GLU A 13 -41.57 2.87 4.05
CA GLU A 13 -42.88 2.32 3.65
C GLU A 13 -42.81 1.38 2.43
N ASN A 14 -41.91 0.40 2.45
CA ASN A 14 -42.00 -0.71 1.49
C ASN A 14 -41.90 -2.08 2.20
N PRO A 15 -43.00 -2.84 2.33
CA PRO A 15 -43.06 -4.09 3.09
C PRO A 15 -42.31 -5.28 2.45
N ASN A 16 -41.41 -5.02 1.49
CA ASN A 16 -40.62 -6.03 0.79
C ASN A 16 -39.09 -5.87 0.96
N ASN A 17 -38.63 -5.21 2.03
CA ASN A 17 -37.19 -5.11 2.34
C ASN A 17 -36.62 -6.44 2.85
N ARG A 18 -36.40 -7.40 1.93
CA ARG A 18 -35.41 -8.45 2.15
C ARG A 18 -34.03 -7.77 2.17
N ARG A 19 -33.39 -7.75 3.35
CA ARG A 19 -32.04 -7.20 3.57
C ARG A 19 -31.11 -7.51 2.40
N ASN A 20 -30.64 -6.47 1.71
CA ASN A 20 -29.68 -6.59 0.62
C ASN A 20 -28.34 -7.14 1.18
N PRO A 21 -27.87 -8.34 0.78
CA PRO A 21 -26.68 -8.99 1.35
C PRO A 21 -25.41 -8.15 1.22
N LEU A 22 -25.29 -7.36 0.15
CA LEU A 22 -24.13 -6.50 -0.11
C LEU A 22 -24.03 -5.33 0.89
N VAL A 23 -25.17 -4.83 1.38
CA VAL A 23 -25.20 -3.74 2.37
C VAL A 23 -24.87 -4.28 3.76
N ALA A 24 -25.38 -5.47 4.10
CA ALA A 24 -25.05 -6.15 5.36
C ALA A 24 -23.55 -6.50 5.47
N ASN A 25 -22.94 -6.98 4.38
CA ASN A 25 -21.50 -7.26 4.33
C ASN A 25 -20.67 -5.98 4.51
N ASN A 26 -21.06 -4.87 3.88
CA ASN A 26 -20.35 -3.60 4.02
C ASN A 26 -20.42 -2.98 5.42
N VAL A 27 -21.54 -3.16 6.13
CA VAL A 27 -21.69 -2.73 7.53
C VAL A 27 -20.79 -3.56 8.46
N ASN A 28 -20.66 -4.86 8.19
CA ASN A 28 -19.80 -5.74 8.99
C ASN A 28 -18.31 -5.41 8.79
N VAL A 29 -17.88 -5.12 7.56
CA VAL A 29 -16.48 -4.75 7.28
C VAL A 29 -16.10 -3.41 7.92
N LYS A 30 -16.97 -2.39 7.89
CA LYS A 30 -16.70 -1.10 8.57
C LYS A 30 -16.55 -1.24 10.07
N LYS A 31 -17.36 -2.13 10.67
CA LYS A 31 -17.26 -2.41 12.10
C LYS A 31 -15.94 -3.12 12.40
N LEU A 32 -15.57 -4.12 11.61
CA LEU A 32 -14.30 -4.82 11.75
C LEU A 32 -13.09 -3.88 11.62
N GLU A 33 -13.09 -2.98 10.64
CA GLU A 33 -12.08 -1.92 10.50
C GLU A 33 -11.93 -1.07 11.78
N ALA A 34 -13.06 -0.66 12.36
CA ALA A 34 -13.08 0.15 13.58
C ALA A 34 -12.60 -0.64 14.80
N ASP A 35 -13.09 -1.86 14.99
CA ASP A 35 -12.77 -2.73 16.12
C ASP A 35 -11.27 -3.11 16.13
N LEU A 36 -10.70 -3.43 14.95
CA LEU A 36 -9.27 -3.70 14.78
C LEU A 36 -8.43 -2.46 15.09
N TRP A 37 -8.84 -1.29 14.59
CA TRP A 37 -8.13 -0.05 14.85
C TRP A 37 -8.16 0.36 16.31
N GLU A 38 -9.31 0.25 16.98
CA GLU A 38 -9.43 0.57 18.41
C GLU A 38 -8.52 -0.35 19.23
N SER A 39 -8.51 -1.65 18.93
CA SER A 39 -7.64 -2.62 19.59
C SER A 39 -6.15 -2.27 19.42
N ALA A 40 -5.74 -1.94 18.20
CA ALA A 40 -4.36 -1.53 17.92
C ALA A 40 -4.01 -0.19 18.58
N ASP A 41 -4.90 0.81 18.53
CA ASP A 41 -4.65 2.13 19.10
C ASP A 41 -4.56 2.10 20.63
N LEU A 42 -5.33 1.23 21.31
CA LEU A 42 -5.20 0.98 22.75
C LEU A 42 -3.82 0.43 23.11
N LEU A 43 -3.33 -0.54 22.33
CA LEU A 43 -1.99 -1.10 22.50
C LEU A 43 -0.90 -0.05 22.23
N ARG A 44 -1.10 0.81 21.22
CA ARG A 44 -0.21 1.95 20.96
C ARG A 44 -0.16 2.92 22.13
N ALA A 45 -1.32 3.30 22.68
CA ALA A 45 -1.41 4.25 23.79
C ALA A 45 -0.76 3.71 25.08
N GLY A 46 -0.78 2.39 25.28
CA GLY A 46 -0.05 1.72 26.36
C GLY A 46 1.46 1.59 26.11
N SER A 47 1.93 1.83 24.90
CA SER A 47 3.35 1.77 24.52
C SER A 47 4.07 3.11 24.68
N LYS A 48 5.41 3.09 24.69
CA LYS A 48 6.26 4.29 24.69
C LYS A 48 6.68 4.74 23.29
N LEU A 49 6.06 4.19 22.23
CA LEU A 49 6.47 4.39 20.84
C LEU A 49 5.83 5.64 20.25
N THR A 50 6.54 6.33 19.36
CA THR A 50 5.97 7.41 18.56
C THR A 50 5.01 6.88 17.49
N SER A 51 4.16 7.76 16.92
CA SER A 51 3.24 7.40 15.83
C SER A 51 3.96 6.74 14.66
N ASN A 52 5.14 7.24 14.27
CA ASN A 52 5.93 6.69 13.16
C ASN A 52 6.54 5.32 13.49
N GLN A 53 7.10 5.17 14.69
CA GLN A 53 7.65 3.90 15.19
C GLN A 53 6.58 2.81 15.29
N TYR A 54 5.32 3.18 15.50
CA TYR A 54 4.22 2.23 15.58
C TYR A 54 3.54 1.96 14.22
N CYS A 55 3.38 2.99 13.39
CA CYS A 55 2.65 2.92 12.12
C CYS A 55 3.23 1.90 11.15
N MET A 56 4.52 2.02 10.82
CA MET A 56 5.15 1.19 9.80
C MET A 56 5.13 -0.29 10.20
N PRO A 57 5.52 -0.68 11.43
CA PRO A 57 5.44 -2.07 11.85
C PRO A 57 4.02 -2.64 11.85
N VAL A 58 3.01 -1.86 12.26
CA VAL A 58 1.61 -2.34 12.20
C VAL A 58 1.14 -2.53 10.76
N LEU A 59 1.42 -1.60 9.85
CA LEU A 59 1.12 -1.78 8.44
C LEU A 59 1.87 -2.98 7.85
N GLY A 60 3.11 -3.24 8.27
CA GLY A 60 3.86 -4.44 7.90
C GLY A 60 3.20 -5.73 8.38
N LEU A 61 2.64 -5.77 9.60
CA LEU A 61 1.91 -6.94 10.08
C LEU A 61 0.60 -7.18 9.30
N ILE A 62 -0.13 -6.12 8.97
CA ILE A 62 -1.34 -6.20 8.13
C ILE A 62 -0.96 -6.69 6.73
N PHE A 63 0.15 -6.19 6.16
CA PHE A 63 0.71 -6.68 4.91
C PHE A 63 1.03 -8.19 4.98
N LEU A 64 1.70 -8.64 6.04
CA LEU A 64 2.04 -10.05 6.20
C LEU A 64 0.79 -10.93 6.34
N ARG A 65 -0.22 -10.44 7.06
CA ARG A 65 -1.53 -11.10 7.17
C ARG A 65 -2.23 -11.20 5.81
N TYR A 66 -2.17 -10.13 5.01
CA TYR A 66 -2.67 -10.13 3.63
C TYR A 66 -1.95 -11.18 2.78
N ALA A 67 -0.61 -11.14 2.78
CA ALA A 67 0.22 -12.06 2.00
C ALA A 67 -0.08 -13.51 2.37
N TYR A 68 -0.24 -13.81 3.67
CA TYR A 68 -0.61 -15.14 4.13
C TYR A 68 -1.99 -15.59 3.65
N SER A 69 -2.98 -14.70 3.67
CA SER A 69 -4.34 -15.02 3.20
C SER A 69 -4.33 -15.32 1.70
N ARG A 70 -3.61 -14.51 0.90
CA ARG A 70 -3.41 -14.76 -0.53
C ARG A 70 -2.66 -16.05 -0.80
N PHE A 71 -1.60 -16.32 -0.05
CA PHE A 71 -0.86 -17.57 -0.12
C PHE A 71 -1.77 -18.77 0.10
N LYS A 72 -2.61 -18.77 1.15
CA LYS A 72 -3.55 -19.87 1.43
C LYS A 72 -4.57 -20.09 0.33
N LEU A 73 -5.12 -19.01 -0.24
CA LEU A 73 -6.07 -19.10 -1.36
C LEU A 73 -5.41 -19.75 -2.58
N VAL A 74 -4.23 -19.28 -2.96
CA VAL A 74 -3.49 -19.79 -4.12
C VAL A 74 -2.97 -21.21 -3.89
N GLU A 75 -2.52 -21.53 -2.68
CA GLU A 75 -2.13 -22.89 -2.27
C GLU A 75 -3.29 -23.87 -2.46
N GLN A 76 -4.50 -23.50 -2.02
CA GLN A 76 -5.70 -24.33 -2.19
C GLN A 76 -6.06 -24.52 -3.67
N GLU A 77 -5.88 -23.50 -4.51
CA GLU A 77 -6.11 -23.62 -5.95
C GLU A 77 -5.10 -24.55 -6.61
N ILE A 78 -3.81 -24.38 -6.31
CA ILE A 78 -2.73 -25.23 -6.82
C ILE A 78 -2.96 -26.69 -6.43
N LEU A 79 -3.38 -26.94 -5.19
CA LEU A 79 -3.58 -28.30 -4.68
C LEU A 79 -4.75 -29.06 -5.34
N LYS A 80 -5.74 -28.36 -5.94
CA LYS A 80 -6.88 -29.02 -6.62
C LYS A 80 -6.44 -29.88 -7.81
N ASP A 81 -5.47 -29.38 -8.57
CA ASP A 81 -5.02 -30.01 -9.82
C ASP A 81 -3.64 -30.68 -9.66
N ARG A 82 -3.13 -30.81 -8.43
CA ARG A 82 -1.75 -31.25 -8.20
C ARG A 82 -1.58 -32.75 -8.38
N PRO A 83 -0.62 -33.21 -9.20
CA PRO A 83 -0.44 -34.63 -9.46
C PRO A 83 0.04 -35.40 -8.23
N MET A 84 -0.37 -36.67 -8.15
CA MET A 84 0.04 -37.60 -7.10
C MET A 84 1.11 -38.56 -7.61
N ARG A 85 2.16 -38.81 -6.82
CA ARG A 85 3.18 -39.82 -7.10
C ARG A 85 3.32 -40.76 -5.91
N GLY A 86 3.08 -42.06 -6.13
CA GLY A 86 3.16 -43.06 -5.07
C GLY A 86 2.16 -42.85 -3.92
N GLY A 87 0.97 -42.32 -4.22
CA GLY A 87 -0.08 -42.06 -3.22
C GLY A 87 0.11 -40.79 -2.38
N ARG A 88 1.14 -39.98 -2.65
CA ARG A 88 1.35 -38.66 -2.03
C ARG A 88 1.18 -37.56 -3.06
N VAL A 89 0.48 -36.49 -2.67
CA VAL A 89 0.42 -35.24 -3.43
C VAL A 89 1.83 -34.62 -3.42
N LEU A 90 2.33 -34.18 -4.57
CA LEU A 90 3.63 -33.50 -4.63
C LEU A 90 3.60 -32.22 -3.76
N PRO A 91 4.70 -31.84 -3.08
CA PRO A 91 4.75 -30.62 -2.28
C PRO A 91 4.67 -29.38 -3.19
N VAL A 92 4.07 -28.30 -2.70
CA VAL A 92 4.02 -27.02 -3.44
C VAL A 92 5.39 -26.34 -3.45
N GLU A 93 5.78 -25.79 -4.59
CA GLU A 93 7.05 -25.13 -4.85
C GLU A 93 6.83 -23.63 -5.13
N GLN A 94 7.89 -22.84 -4.99
CA GLN A 94 7.85 -21.39 -5.22
C GLN A 94 7.40 -21.01 -6.64
N SER A 95 7.79 -21.81 -7.65
CA SER A 95 7.41 -21.63 -9.05
C SER A 95 5.90 -21.70 -9.27
N ASP A 96 5.19 -22.56 -8.52
CA ASP A 96 3.74 -22.71 -8.66
C ASP A 96 2.98 -21.42 -8.31
N PHE A 97 3.52 -20.64 -7.36
CA PHE A 97 2.94 -19.35 -6.96
C PHE A 97 3.28 -18.24 -7.96
N ALA A 98 4.48 -18.25 -8.51
CA ALA A 98 4.89 -17.29 -9.54
C ALA A 98 3.99 -17.37 -10.78
N GLU A 99 3.61 -18.58 -11.21
CA GLU A 99 2.65 -18.79 -12.33
C GLU A 99 1.26 -18.19 -12.07
N LYS A 100 0.89 -18.01 -10.80
CA LYS A 100 -0.37 -17.40 -10.36
C LYS A 100 -0.22 -15.93 -9.95
N SER A 101 0.95 -15.32 -10.22
CA SER A 101 1.29 -13.96 -9.83
C SER A 101 1.10 -13.72 -8.31
N ALA A 102 1.46 -14.72 -7.51
CA ALA A 102 1.34 -14.69 -6.06
C ALA A 102 2.69 -14.87 -5.37
N LEU A 103 2.80 -14.35 -4.15
CA LEU A 103 3.98 -14.55 -3.31
C LEU A 103 3.94 -15.94 -2.67
N PHE A 104 5.02 -16.71 -2.83
CA PHE A 104 5.26 -17.88 -2.00
C PHE A 104 5.68 -17.42 -0.60
N LEU A 105 5.17 -18.05 0.46
CA LEU A 105 5.58 -17.75 1.83
C LEU A 105 6.26 -18.96 2.47
N PRO A 106 7.58 -18.87 2.76
CA PRO A 106 8.25 -19.84 3.60
C PRO A 106 7.52 -20.02 4.92
N LYS A 107 7.60 -21.21 5.52
CA LYS A 107 6.87 -21.56 6.75
C LYS A 107 7.10 -20.54 7.86
N GLU A 108 8.33 -20.09 8.01
CA GLU A 108 8.79 -19.14 9.01
C GLU A 108 8.23 -17.72 8.79
N ALA A 109 7.78 -17.43 7.57
CA ALA A 109 7.12 -16.17 7.21
C ALA A 109 5.59 -16.27 7.17
N GLN A 110 5.01 -17.44 7.42
CA GLN A 110 3.56 -17.60 7.46
C GLN A 110 2.99 -16.99 8.73
N TYR A 111 1.92 -16.21 8.60
CA TYR A 111 1.31 -15.51 9.74
C TYR A 111 0.90 -16.47 10.87
N ASN A 112 0.35 -17.62 10.50
CA ASN A 112 -0.05 -18.66 11.44
C ASN A 112 1.13 -19.31 12.18
N TYR A 113 2.32 -19.37 11.56
CA TYR A 113 3.52 -19.84 12.26
C TYR A 113 3.89 -18.85 13.38
N LEU A 114 3.94 -17.56 13.07
CA LEU A 114 4.30 -16.50 14.01
C LEU A 114 3.33 -16.42 15.20
N VAL A 115 2.02 -16.49 14.94
CA VAL A 115 0.99 -16.42 15.99
C VAL A 115 1.06 -17.58 16.99
N ASN A 116 1.49 -18.76 16.53
CA ASN A 116 1.52 -19.98 17.34
C ASN A 116 2.88 -20.25 18.00
N LEU A 117 3.84 -19.34 17.87
CA LEU A 117 5.11 -19.47 18.57
C LEU A 117 4.90 -19.40 20.10
N PRO A 118 5.64 -20.22 20.87
CA PRO A 118 5.59 -20.13 22.31
C PRO A 118 6.21 -18.82 22.80
N ALA A 119 5.83 -18.39 24.00
CA ALA A 119 6.31 -17.12 24.56
C ALA A 119 7.84 -17.10 24.78
N ASN A 120 8.46 -18.25 25.08
CA ASN A 120 9.90 -18.35 25.27
C ASN A 120 10.60 -18.68 23.96
N ILE A 121 10.94 -17.64 23.19
CA ILE A 121 11.60 -17.76 21.88
C ILE A 121 13.00 -18.38 21.95
N PRO A 122 13.90 -17.98 22.88
CA PRO A 122 15.25 -18.56 22.96
C PRO A 122 15.27 -20.09 23.10
N GLU A 123 14.32 -20.68 23.84
CA GLU A 123 14.23 -22.13 24.03
C GLU A 123 13.89 -22.91 22.76
N GLN A 124 13.36 -22.23 21.73
CA GLN A 124 13.02 -22.86 20.46
C GLN A 124 14.23 -23.10 19.57
N GLY A 125 15.37 -22.46 19.86
CA GLY A 125 16.60 -22.60 19.07
C GLY A 125 16.42 -22.18 17.61
N LEU A 126 15.55 -21.21 17.35
CA LEU A 126 15.29 -20.71 16.00
C LEU A 126 16.51 -19.95 15.47
N THR A 127 16.75 -20.10 14.17
CA THR A 127 17.81 -19.39 13.46
C THR A 127 17.22 -18.58 12.32
N GLY A 128 17.69 -17.36 12.13
CA GLY A 128 17.35 -16.55 10.98
C GLY A 128 17.98 -17.07 9.69
N ILE A 129 17.65 -16.43 8.58
CA ILE A 129 18.17 -16.78 7.26
C ILE A 129 19.70 -16.66 7.15
N GLU A 130 20.31 -15.78 7.94
CA GLU A 130 21.77 -15.62 8.03
C GLU A 130 22.43 -16.62 8.99
N GLY A 131 21.66 -17.53 9.60
CA GLY A 131 22.14 -18.53 10.55
C GLY A 131 22.36 -18.01 11.98
N ASN A 132 22.01 -16.76 12.25
CA ASN A 132 22.04 -16.17 13.59
C ASN A 132 20.90 -16.70 14.47
N PRO A 133 21.11 -16.94 15.77
CA PRO A 133 20.04 -17.32 16.68
C PRO A 133 19.03 -16.17 16.85
N LEU A 134 17.75 -16.50 16.89
CA LEU A 134 16.64 -15.57 17.15
C LEU A 134 16.18 -15.76 18.60
N ASN A 135 16.25 -14.70 19.39
CA ASN A 135 16.06 -14.70 20.84
C ASN A 135 14.83 -13.90 21.30
N SER A 136 14.11 -13.24 20.39
CA SER A 136 12.89 -12.50 20.69
C SER A 136 11.88 -12.66 19.56
N LEU A 137 10.60 -12.41 19.85
CA LEU A 137 9.55 -12.44 18.83
C LEU A 137 9.79 -11.35 17.78
N GLY A 138 10.31 -10.19 18.19
CA GLY A 138 10.72 -9.13 17.27
C GLY A 138 11.74 -9.58 16.22
N GLU A 139 12.77 -10.34 16.64
CA GLU A 139 13.77 -10.91 15.71
C GLU A 139 13.15 -11.95 14.76
N VAL A 140 12.20 -12.76 15.23
CA VAL A 140 11.47 -13.72 14.40
C VAL A 140 10.62 -13.02 13.35
N VAL A 141 9.90 -11.96 13.72
CA VAL A 141 9.10 -11.18 12.75
C VAL A 141 10.00 -10.44 11.76
N ASN A 142 11.13 -9.88 12.20
CA ASN A 142 12.14 -9.29 11.29
C ASN A 142 12.61 -10.31 10.25
N ASN A 143 12.93 -11.54 10.68
CA ASN A 143 13.32 -12.62 9.79
C ASN A 143 12.18 -13.01 8.82
N ALA A 144 10.94 -13.05 9.28
CA ALA A 144 9.78 -13.30 8.42
C ALA A 144 9.64 -12.23 7.32
N MET A 145 9.84 -10.96 7.64
CA MET A 145 9.83 -9.88 6.64
C MET A 145 10.97 -10.03 5.64
N GLU A 146 12.20 -10.32 6.09
CA GLU A 146 13.35 -10.58 5.22
C GLU A 146 13.06 -11.73 4.24
N LEU A 147 12.47 -12.82 4.73
CA LEU A 147 12.07 -13.98 3.91
C LEU A 147 11.03 -13.62 2.85
N VAL A 148 10.10 -12.69 3.15
CA VAL A 148 9.10 -12.22 2.20
C VAL A 148 9.72 -11.31 1.14
N GLU A 149 10.66 -10.44 1.52
CA GLU A 149 11.37 -9.58 0.56
C GLU A 149 12.13 -10.39 -0.49
N GLN A 150 12.70 -11.54 -0.12
CA GLN A 150 13.39 -12.42 -1.06
C GLN A 150 12.48 -13.05 -2.13
N GLN A 151 11.16 -12.94 -1.96
CA GLN A 151 10.18 -13.48 -2.90
C GLN A 151 9.78 -12.47 -3.98
N SER A 152 10.17 -11.18 -3.84
CA SER A 152 9.81 -10.13 -4.78
C SER A 152 10.83 -9.01 -4.81
N GLU A 153 11.38 -8.73 -6.00
CA GLU A 153 12.29 -7.60 -6.23
C GLU A 153 11.68 -6.26 -5.81
N GLN A 154 10.36 -6.09 -6.00
CA GLN A 154 9.65 -4.87 -5.61
C GLN A 154 9.64 -4.61 -4.10
N LEU A 155 9.76 -5.68 -3.28
CA LEU A 155 9.69 -5.59 -1.82
C LEU A 155 11.07 -5.48 -1.17
N GLN A 156 12.16 -5.57 -1.92
CA GLN A 156 13.50 -5.54 -1.35
C GLN A 156 13.78 -4.24 -0.60
N GLY A 157 14.04 -4.32 0.71
CA GLY A 157 14.26 -3.16 1.59
C GLY A 157 13.01 -2.33 1.91
N VAL A 158 11.83 -2.81 1.56
CA VAL A 158 10.54 -2.11 1.73
C VAL A 158 9.88 -2.44 3.05
N LEU A 159 9.91 -3.71 3.47
CA LEU A 159 9.21 -4.17 4.67
C LEU A 159 9.93 -3.70 5.94
N PRO A 160 9.20 -3.32 7.00
CA PRO A 160 9.79 -2.94 8.27
C PRO A 160 10.52 -4.11 8.92
N LYS A 161 11.69 -3.84 9.50
CA LYS A 161 12.55 -4.85 10.16
C LYS A 161 13.07 -4.35 11.51
N ASP A 162 12.28 -3.51 12.17
CA ASP A 162 12.55 -2.89 13.47
C ASP A 162 11.58 -3.38 14.56
N TYR A 163 11.07 -4.61 14.45
CA TYR A 163 10.08 -5.16 15.40
C TYR A 163 10.62 -5.39 16.82
N THR A 164 11.94 -5.33 17.03
CA THR A 164 12.57 -5.43 18.36
C THR A 164 12.33 -4.20 19.26
N ILE A 165 11.76 -3.13 18.71
CA ILE A 165 11.32 -1.97 19.52
C ILE A 165 10.05 -2.28 20.34
N PHE A 166 9.31 -3.33 19.97
CA PHE A 166 8.15 -3.81 20.71
C PHE A 166 8.59 -4.81 21.78
N SER A 167 7.87 -4.87 22.90
CA SER A 167 8.01 -6.03 23.78
C SER A 167 7.37 -7.26 23.12
N ASP A 168 7.87 -8.45 23.43
CA ASP A 168 7.34 -9.70 22.87
C ASP A 168 5.86 -9.89 23.22
N GLU A 169 5.42 -9.45 24.40
CA GLU A 169 4.01 -9.48 24.79
C GLU A 169 3.16 -8.58 23.90
N LEU A 170 3.57 -7.33 23.71
CA LEU A 170 2.85 -6.37 22.87
C LEU A 170 2.79 -6.85 21.42
N LEU A 171 3.89 -7.36 20.88
CA LEU A 171 3.95 -7.88 19.51
C LEU A 171 3.10 -9.14 19.35
N GLY A 172 3.12 -10.04 20.33
CA GLY A 172 2.25 -11.22 20.37
C GLY A 172 0.77 -10.87 20.38
N GLU A 173 0.36 -9.85 21.15
CA GLU A 173 -1.02 -9.35 21.15
C GLU A 173 -1.41 -8.71 19.80
N LEU A 174 -0.51 -7.94 19.18
CA LEU A 174 -0.76 -7.40 17.84
C LEU A 174 -0.96 -8.49 16.79
N LEU A 175 -0.12 -9.53 16.82
CA LEU A 175 -0.27 -10.69 15.95
C LEU A 175 -1.63 -11.39 16.16
N ARG A 176 -2.09 -11.51 17.41
CA ARG A 176 -3.41 -12.10 17.72
C ARG A 176 -4.58 -11.24 17.22
N ILE A 177 -4.52 -9.92 17.39
CA ILE A 177 -5.57 -8.99 16.93
C ILE A 177 -5.81 -9.15 15.43
N PHE A 178 -4.74 -9.23 14.64
CA PHE A 178 -4.84 -9.37 13.19
C PHE A 178 -4.97 -10.84 12.72
N ASN A 179 -4.87 -11.83 13.62
CA ASN A 179 -5.22 -13.22 13.36
C ASN A 179 -6.72 -13.51 13.60
N ASN A 180 -7.58 -12.62 13.11
CA ASN A 180 -9.03 -12.80 13.19
C ASN A 180 -9.50 -13.66 12.02
N ASP A 181 -10.18 -14.77 12.29
CA ASP A 181 -10.74 -15.69 11.27
C ASP A 181 -11.74 -14.99 10.36
N ALA A 182 -12.39 -13.92 10.85
CA ALA A 182 -13.25 -13.07 10.03
C ALA A 182 -12.50 -12.40 8.88
N LEU A 183 -11.16 -12.41 8.85
CA LEU A 183 -10.36 -11.93 7.72
C LEU A 183 -10.16 -13.00 6.63
N ASP A 184 -10.31 -14.28 6.98
CA ASP A 184 -10.19 -15.40 6.04
C ASP A 184 -11.47 -15.62 5.24
N ASP A 185 -12.64 -15.41 5.87
CA ASP A 185 -13.96 -15.69 5.28
C ASP A 185 -14.41 -14.67 4.21
N VAL A 186 -13.79 -13.50 4.12
CA VAL A 186 -14.26 -12.38 3.27
C VAL A 186 -13.39 -12.14 2.02
N GLY A 187 -12.27 -12.86 1.87
CA GLY A 187 -11.37 -12.76 0.72
C GLY A 187 -10.37 -11.59 0.78
N GLY A 188 -9.40 -11.60 -0.16
CA GLY A 188 -8.28 -10.65 -0.18
C GLY A 188 -8.67 -9.18 -0.25
N ASP A 189 -9.82 -8.86 -0.87
CA ASP A 189 -10.31 -7.49 -1.06
C ASP A 189 -10.61 -6.79 0.27
N VAL A 190 -11.03 -7.52 1.30
CA VAL A 190 -11.33 -6.93 2.62
C VAL A 190 -10.06 -6.58 3.37
N ILE A 191 -9.01 -7.39 3.27
CA ILE A 191 -7.74 -7.06 3.93
C ILE A 191 -7.09 -5.87 3.23
N GLY A 192 -7.15 -5.77 1.90
CA GLY A 192 -6.69 -4.56 1.20
C GLY A 192 -7.42 -3.30 1.65
N ARG A 193 -8.74 -3.40 1.85
CA ARG A 193 -9.53 -2.30 2.40
C ARG A 193 -9.17 -1.95 3.85
N ILE A 194 -8.88 -2.94 4.69
CA ILE A 194 -8.37 -2.71 6.06
C ILE A 194 -7.01 -2.04 6.02
N TYR A 195 -6.12 -2.47 5.11
CA TYR A 195 -4.83 -1.83 4.90
C TYR A 195 -5.00 -0.36 4.52
N GLU A 196 -5.85 -0.05 3.52
CA GLU A 196 -6.18 1.33 3.15
C GLU A 196 -6.77 2.12 4.33
N TYR A 197 -7.62 1.50 5.16
CA TYR A 197 -8.21 2.15 6.33
C TYR A 197 -7.15 2.52 7.38
N PHE A 198 -6.26 1.59 7.73
CA PHE A 198 -5.15 1.84 8.67
C PHE A 198 -4.19 2.88 8.10
N LEU A 199 -3.81 2.76 6.83
CA LEU A 199 -2.98 3.73 6.13
C LEU A 199 -3.58 5.15 6.21
N ASN A 200 -4.88 5.29 5.97
CA ASN A 200 -5.61 6.56 6.12
C ASN A 200 -5.61 7.10 7.55
N LYS A 201 -5.81 6.24 8.54
CA LYS A 201 -5.86 6.61 9.96
C LYS A 201 -4.48 7.07 10.44
N PHE A 202 -3.44 6.33 10.11
CA PHE A 202 -2.08 6.72 10.42
C PHE A 202 -1.65 7.97 9.67
N ALA A 203 -2.01 8.11 8.39
CA ALA A 203 -1.70 9.32 7.63
C ALA A 203 -2.23 10.58 8.32
N LYS A 204 -3.43 10.57 8.91
CA LYS A 204 -3.94 11.71 9.67
C LYS A 204 -3.13 12.02 10.93
N ASN A 205 -2.62 10.98 11.59
CA ASN A 205 -1.85 11.11 12.82
C ASN A 205 -0.39 11.51 12.55
N VAL A 206 0.17 11.12 11.40
CA VAL A 206 1.54 11.45 10.96
C VAL A 206 1.59 12.80 10.24
N ALA A 207 0.56 13.13 9.44
CA ALA A 207 0.47 14.37 8.69
C ALA A 207 0.38 15.64 9.56
N GLN A 208 0.00 15.51 10.84
CA GLN A 208 0.05 16.62 11.78
C GLN A 208 1.48 17.12 12.05
N ASP A 209 2.50 16.27 11.84
CA ASP A 209 3.89 16.61 12.11
C ASP A 209 4.67 17.05 10.85
N ASP A 210 4.39 16.50 9.66
CA ASP A 210 5.26 16.65 8.47
C ASP A 210 4.59 17.18 7.17
N GLY A 211 3.31 17.59 7.20
CA GLY A 211 2.66 18.24 6.04
C GLY A 211 2.45 17.34 4.80
N VAL A 212 2.51 16.02 4.98
CA VAL A 212 2.25 15.02 3.93
C VAL A 212 0.73 14.83 3.80
N PHE A 213 0.16 15.07 2.62
CA PHE A 213 -1.28 14.96 2.38
C PHE A 213 -1.63 13.62 1.75
N PHE A 214 -2.43 12.83 2.45
CA PHE A 214 -3.07 11.65 1.85
C PHE A 214 -4.29 12.09 1.03
N THR A 215 -4.38 11.63 -0.21
CA THR A 215 -5.50 11.95 -1.11
C THR A 215 -6.72 11.09 -0.76
N PRO A 216 -7.86 11.68 -0.36
CA PRO A 216 -9.05 10.90 -0.03
C PRO A 216 -9.51 10.03 -1.21
N LYS A 217 -9.95 8.79 -0.91
CA LYS A 217 -10.37 7.81 -1.94
C LYS A 217 -11.44 8.35 -2.90
N SER A 218 -12.34 9.20 -2.43
CA SER A 218 -13.36 9.84 -3.27
C SER A 218 -12.75 10.76 -4.35
N LEU A 219 -11.70 11.49 -4.03
CA LEU A 219 -11.00 12.37 -4.96
C LEU A 219 -10.17 11.58 -5.96
N VAL A 220 -9.43 10.57 -5.47
CA VAL A 220 -8.68 9.64 -6.33
C VAL A 220 -9.63 8.99 -7.35
N LYS A 221 -10.77 8.45 -6.87
CA LYS A 221 -11.77 7.82 -7.72
C LYS A 221 -12.32 8.79 -8.76
N MET A 222 -12.57 10.06 -8.39
CA MET A 222 -12.99 11.08 -9.34
C MET A 222 -11.97 11.26 -10.46
N ILE A 223 -10.68 11.44 -10.13
CA ILE A 223 -9.60 11.63 -11.11
C ILE A 223 -9.52 10.43 -12.05
N VAL A 224 -9.51 9.20 -11.51
CA VAL A 224 -9.47 7.97 -12.33
C VAL A 224 -10.67 7.86 -13.26
N ASN A 225 -11.89 8.21 -12.81
CA ASN A 225 -13.07 8.18 -13.68
C ASN A 225 -13.11 9.31 -14.73
N VAL A 226 -12.31 10.36 -14.57
CA VAL A 226 -12.17 11.41 -15.60
C VAL A 226 -11.13 11.00 -16.65
N LEU A 227 -10.04 10.36 -16.22
CA LEU A 227 -8.96 9.93 -17.12
C LEU A 227 -9.28 8.63 -17.84
N GLU A 228 -10.09 7.75 -17.23
CA GLU A 228 -10.48 6.44 -17.75
C GLU A 228 -9.29 5.59 -18.26
N PRO A 229 -8.25 5.37 -17.42
CA PRO A 229 -7.06 4.63 -17.85
C PRO A 229 -7.39 3.20 -18.23
N ALA A 230 -6.92 2.76 -19.40
CA ALA A 230 -7.19 1.42 -19.92
C ALA A 230 -5.92 0.61 -20.20
N HIS A 231 -4.93 1.22 -20.86
CA HIS A 231 -3.65 0.62 -21.17
C HIS A 231 -2.57 1.70 -21.35
N GLY A 232 -1.32 1.36 -21.12
CA GLY A 232 -0.18 2.26 -21.34
C GLY A 232 0.58 2.63 -20.07
N VAL A 233 1.33 3.73 -20.15
CA VAL A 233 2.23 4.21 -19.10
C VAL A 233 1.52 5.25 -18.24
N LEU A 234 1.39 4.97 -16.95
CA LEU A 234 0.87 5.92 -15.96
C LEU A 234 1.97 6.37 -15.03
N LEU A 235 2.20 7.69 -14.97
CA LEU A 235 3.13 8.32 -14.05
C LEU A 235 2.40 9.11 -12.96
N ASP A 236 2.76 8.83 -11.71
CA ASP A 236 2.49 9.73 -10.58
C ASP A 236 3.83 10.32 -10.09
N PRO A 237 4.14 11.59 -10.43
CA PRO A 237 5.42 12.20 -10.07
C PRO A 237 5.47 12.72 -8.62
N ALA A 238 4.47 12.40 -7.78
CA ALA A 238 4.45 12.70 -6.35
C ALA A 238 3.61 11.63 -5.63
N CYS A 239 3.99 10.36 -5.79
CA CYS A 239 3.06 9.24 -5.62
C CYS A 239 2.61 8.96 -4.19
N GLY A 240 3.27 9.55 -3.18
CA GLY A 240 2.89 9.38 -1.78
C GLY A 240 2.81 7.90 -1.43
N SER A 241 1.65 7.45 -0.95
CA SER A 241 1.38 6.05 -0.60
C SER A 241 0.71 5.22 -1.70
N GLY A 242 0.71 5.70 -2.95
CA GLY A 242 0.28 4.91 -4.12
C GLY A 242 -1.23 4.80 -4.34
N GLY A 243 -2.03 5.66 -3.71
CA GLY A 243 -3.49 5.63 -3.84
C GLY A 243 -3.99 5.77 -5.29
N MET A 244 -3.30 6.58 -6.11
CA MET A 244 -3.62 6.73 -7.54
C MET A 244 -3.45 5.41 -8.31
N PHE A 245 -2.40 4.65 -8.01
CA PHE A 245 -2.13 3.36 -8.65
C PHE A 245 -3.15 2.31 -8.25
N VAL A 246 -3.42 2.18 -6.95
CA VAL A 246 -4.41 1.23 -6.42
C VAL A 246 -5.77 1.44 -7.06
N GLN A 247 -6.26 2.69 -7.09
CA GLN A 247 -7.57 2.99 -7.66
C GLN A 247 -7.62 2.82 -9.18
N THR A 248 -6.50 3.02 -9.87
CA THR A 248 -6.37 2.74 -11.32
C THR A 248 -6.40 1.25 -11.58
N GLY A 249 -5.64 0.46 -10.80
CA GLY A 249 -5.66 -1.00 -10.88
C GLY A 249 -7.05 -1.57 -10.63
N ASP A 250 -7.74 -1.07 -9.59
CA ASP A 250 -9.14 -1.40 -9.35
C ASP A 250 -10.01 -1.06 -10.57
N PHE A 251 -9.91 0.15 -11.13
CA PHE A 251 -10.71 0.57 -12.29
C PHE A 251 -10.53 -0.35 -13.50
N VAL A 252 -9.28 -0.68 -13.84
CA VAL A 252 -8.94 -1.58 -14.95
C VAL A 252 -9.45 -3.00 -14.69
N ASN A 253 -9.29 -3.51 -13.47
CA ASN A 253 -9.77 -4.83 -13.08
C ASN A 253 -11.31 -4.94 -13.12
N HIS A 254 -12.03 -3.88 -12.71
CA HIS A 254 -13.49 -3.84 -12.80
C HIS A 254 -13.99 -3.80 -14.26
N ALA A 255 -13.18 -3.30 -15.19
CA ALA A 255 -13.46 -3.37 -16.63
C ALA A 255 -13.17 -4.75 -17.25
N GLY A 256 -12.74 -5.74 -16.44
CA GLY A 256 -12.48 -7.11 -16.87
C GLY A 256 -11.08 -7.34 -17.45
N MET A 257 -10.18 -6.37 -17.32
CA MET A 257 -8.77 -6.49 -17.71
C MET A 257 -7.90 -6.86 -16.51
N ILE A 258 -6.63 -7.19 -16.74
CA ILE A 258 -5.65 -7.41 -15.67
C ILE A 258 -4.70 -6.21 -15.67
N ALA A 259 -4.73 -5.41 -14.60
CA ALA A 259 -3.99 -4.15 -14.51
C ALA A 259 -2.50 -4.30 -14.86
N ASN A 260 -1.81 -5.31 -14.31
CA ASN A 260 -0.38 -5.54 -14.58
C ASN A 260 -0.08 -5.96 -16.04
N ASN A 261 -1.09 -6.36 -16.81
CA ASN A 261 -0.91 -6.73 -18.22
C ASN A 261 -1.14 -5.55 -19.16
N THR A 262 -1.93 -4.56 -18.75
CA THR A 262 -2.31 -3.44 -19.61
C THR A 262 -1.64 -2.13 -19.21
N MET A 263 -1.31 -1.96 -17.93
CA MET A 263 -0.73 -0.73 -17.37
C MET A 263 0.71 -0.94 -16.93
N THR A 264 1.54 0.08 -17.14
CA THR A 264 2.87 0.19 -16.51
C THR A 264 2.87 1.40 -15.58
N PHE A 265 3.04 1.14 -14.28
CA PHE A 265 3.01 2.19 -13.25
C PHE A 265 4.42 2.69 -12.92
N TYR A 266 4.62 4.00 -13.02
CA TYR A 266 5.83 4.69 -12.58
C TYR A 266 5.48 5.71 -11.49
N GLY A 267 6.26 5.71 -10.41
CA GLY A 267 6.04 6.61 -9.29
C GLY A 267 7.32 7.30 -8.84
N GLN A 268 7.21 8.56 -8.45
CA GLN A 268 8.32 9.32 -7.91
C GLN A 268 7.90 9.94 -6.58
N GLU A 269 8.66 9.68 -5.51
CA GLU A 269 8.34 10.16 -4.16
C GLU A 269 9.61 10.54 -3.40
N LYS A 270 9.75 11.83 -3.07
CA LYS A 270 10.94 12.35 -2.38
C LYS A 270 11.17 11.68 -1.03
N VAL A 271 10.11 11.40 -0.28
CA VAL A 271 10.20 10.84 1.08
C VAL A 271 10.21 9.30 1.01
N GLU A 272 11.36 8.69 1.29
CA GLU A 272 11.54 7.23 1.25
C GLU A 272 10.49 6.46 2.07
N TYR A 273 10.11 7.00 3.23
CA TYR A 273 9.05 6.42 4.05
C TYR A 273 7.73 6.26 3.28
N ASN A 274 7.30 7.29 2.55
CA ASN A 274 6.08 7.24 1.73
C ASN A 274 6.23 6.27 0.57
N ALA A 275 7.39 6.23 -0.08
CA ALA A 275 7.65 5.29 -1.17
C ALA A 275 7.54 3.83 -0.73
N LYS A 276 7.99 3.49 0.50
CA LYS A 276 7.79 2.14 1.06
C LYS A 276 6.31 1.85 1.30
N LEU A 277 5.54 2.82 1.79
CA LEU A 277 4.08 2.69 1.90
C LEU A 277 3.43 2.46 0.53
N CYS A 278 3.86 3.18 -0.51
CA CYS A 278 3.40 2.98 -1.88
C CYS A 278 3.64 1.55 -2.36
N LEU A 279 4.87 1.05 -2.22
CA LEU A 279 5.26 -0.28 -2.68
C LEU A 279 4.48 -1.39 -1.95
N MET A 280 4.32 -1.29 -0.62
CA MET A 280 3.48 -2.21 0.14
C MET A 280 2.02 -2.13 -0.28
N ASN A 281 1.46 -0.93 -0.43
CA ASN A 281 0.07 -0.74 -0.82
C ASN A 281 -0.21 -1.33 -2.21
N MET A 282 0.66 -1.07 -3.19
CA MET A 282 0.56 -1.69 -4.51
C MET A 282 0.59 -3.21 -4.42
N ALA A 283 1.52 -3.79 -3.65
CA ALA A 283 1.62 -5.24 -3.48
C ALA A 283 0.38 -5.86 -2.80
N VAL A 284 -0.23 -5.18 -1.82
CA VAL A 284 -1.52 -5.59 -1.21
C VAL A 284 -2.67 -5.57 -2.22
N HIS A 285 -2.59 -4.74 -3.25
CA HIS A 285 -3.57 -4.70 -4.32
C HIS A 285 -3.15 -5.53 -5.54
N GLY A 286 -2.10 -6.33 -5.42
CA GLY A 286 -1.59 -7.18 -6.51
C GLY A 286 -1.03 -6.39 -7.69
N LEU A 287 -0.60 -5.15 -7.46
CA LEU A 287 -0.05 -4.26 -8.48
C LEU A 287 1.48 -4.20 -8.41
N THR A 288 2.11 -4.11 -9.57
CA THR A 288 3.55 -3.90 -9.71
C THR A 288 3.85 -2.54 -10.32
N GLY A 289 4.96 -1.93 -9.93
CA GLY A 289 5.36 -0.62 -10.44
C GLY A 289 6.81 -0.28 -10.14
N VAL A 290 7.33 0.70 -10.89
CA VAL A 290 8.70 1.20 -10.72
C VAL A 290 8.66 2.50 -9.93
N ILE A 291 9.01 2.43 -8.64
CA ILE A 291 8.97 3.57 -7.72
C ILE A 291 10.40 4.05 -7.43
N LYS A 292 10.67 5.34 -7.65
CA LYS A 292 11.94 5.99 -7.27
C LYS A 292 11.72 6.89 -6.06
N SER A 293 12.67 6.86 -5.13
CA SER A 293 12.60 7.65 -3.90
C SER A 293 13.89 8.36 -3.51
N GLY A 294 13.80 9.25 -2.53
CA GLY A 294 14.92 10.05 -2.03
C GLY A 294 15.12 11.36 -2.81
N ASP A 295 16.30 11.97 -2.67
CA ASP A 295 16.58 13.27 -3.29
C ASP A 295 16.56 13.23 -4.83
N GLU A 296 17.02 12.13 -5.44
CA GLU A 296 16.93 11.89 -6.89
C GLU A 296 15.48 11.71 -7.39
N ALA A 297 14.53 11.51 -6.48
CA ALA A 297 13.10 11.50 -6.75
C ALA A 297 12.43 12.85 -6.46
N ASN A 298 13.19 13.92 -6.25
CA ASN A 298 12.60 15.25 -6.14
C ASN A 298 12.23 15.79 -7.53
N THR A 299 10.94 15.77 -7.85
CA THR A 299 10.40 16.12 -9.19
C THR A 299 10.74 17.54 -9.64
N PHE A 300 10.95 18.45 -8.68
CA PHE A 300 11.40 19.80 -8.99
C PHE A 300 12.74 19.85 -9.69
N TYR A 301 13.60 18.85 -9.47
CA TYR A 301 14.99 18.87 -9.92
C TYR A 301 15.37 17.64 -10.78
N HIS A 302 14.56 16.58 -10.76
CA HIS A 302 14.88 15.32 -11.43
C HIS A 302 13.65 14.74 -12.14
N ASP A 303 13.84 14.28 -13.38
CA ASP A 303 12.98 13.28 -14.00
C ASP A 303 13.62 11.94 -13.72
N ALA A 304 13.25 11.33 -12.60
CA ALA A 304 13.96 10.17 -12.12
C ALA A 304 13.81 9.00 -13.10
N HIS A 305 12.71 8.92 -13.85
CA HIS A 305 12.42 7.81 -14.76
C HIS A 305 12.82 8.07 -16.22
N ASN A 306 13.21 9.30 -16.57
CA ASN A 306 13.44 9.74 -17.95
C ASN A 306 12.18 9.58 -18.84
N LEU A 307 11.02 9.98 -18.33
CA LEU A 307 9.71 9.79 -18.98
C LEU A 307 9.13 11.07 -19.61
N ASN A 308 9.91 12.14 -19.72
CA ASN A 308 9.49 13.36 -20.42
C ASN A 308 8.98 13.05 -21.85
N GLY A 309 7.71 13.31 -22.11
CA GLY A 309 7.02 13.05 -23.38
C GLY A 309 6.62 11.59 -23.63
N CYS A 310 6.61 10.73 -22.61
CA CYS A 310 6.44 9.28 -22.78
C CYS A 310 5.15 8.71 -22.16
N CYS A 311 4.44 9.45 -21.31
CA CYS A 311 3.33 8.91 -20.52
C CYS A 311 1.99 9.07 -21.25
N ASP A 312 1.15 8.04 -21.18
CA ASP A 312 -0.24 8.09 -21.64
C ASP A 312 -1.14 8.73 -20.59
N TYR A 313 -0.76 8.62 -19.31
CA TYR A 313 -1.48 9.22 -18.20
C TYR A 313 -0.52 9.83 -17.20
N VAL A 314 -0.83 11.04 -16.73
CA VAL A 314 -0.16 11.66 -15.59
C VAL A 314 -1.21 12.09 -14.59
N MET A 315 -1.10 11.58 -13.36
CA MET A 315 -2.02 11.95 -12.29
C MET A 315 -1.31 11.94 -10.95
N ALA A 316 -1.51 12.99 -10.17
CA ALA A 316 -1.00 13.08 -8.80
C ALA A 316 -1.79 14.10 -7.98
N ASN A 317 -1.58 14.06 -6.68
CA ASN A 317 -1.97 15.12 -5.76
C ASN A 317 -0.69 15.67 -5.09
N PRO A 318 0.06 16.53 -5.80
CA PRO A 318 1.36 16.98 -5.33
C PRO A 318 1.22 17.94 -4.13
N PRO A 319 2.30 18.16 -3.36
CA PRO A 319 2.29 19.10 -2.25
C PRO A 319 1.92 20.53 -2.72
N PHE A 320 0.97 21.14 -2.03
CA PHE A 320 0.44 22.47 -2.36
C PHE A 320 1.38 23.58 -1.89
N ASN A 321 1.49 24.64 -2.69
CA ASN A 321 2.14 25.91 -2.31
C ASN A 321 3.58 25.72 -1.81
N VAL A 322 4.30 24.72 -2.32
CA VAL A 322 5.72 24.54 -2.02
C VAL A 322 6.46 25.82 -2.43
N ASP A 323 7.15 26.41 -1.46
CA ASP A 323 7.98 27.59 -1.65
C ASP A 323 9.46 27.20 -1.72
N LYS A 324 10.33 28.19 -1.92
CA LYS A 324 11.80 28.02 -1.88
C LYS A 324 12.34 26.98 -2.87
N VAL A 325 11.62 26.70 -3.97
CA VAL A 325 12.12 25.86 -5.05
C VAL A 325 13.22 26.62 -5.78
N LYS A 326 14.42 26.05 -5.88
CA LYS A 326 15.59 26.68 -6.50
C LYS A 326 15.36 26.80 -8.00
N SER A 327 15.24 28.03 -8.50
CA SER A 327 14.88 28.30 -9.90
C SER A 327 15.92 27.77 -10.90
N GLU A 328 17.22 27.95 -10.61
CA GLU A 328 18.31 27.47 -11.49
C GLU A 328 18.32 25.94 -11.60
N SER A 329 18.06 25.24 -10.49
CA SER A 329 17.98 23.77 -10.48
C SER A 329 16.75 23.28 -11.25
N ALA A 330 15.59 23.89 -11.04
CA ALA A 330 14.37 23.57 -11.79
C ALA A 330 14.53 23.86 -13.29
N GLN A 331 15.20 24.96 -13.65
CA GLN A 331 15.49 25.28 -15.04
C GLN A 331 16.43 24.27 -15.69
N SER A 332 17.48 23.86 -14.97
CA SER A 332 18.44 22.86 -15.43
C SER A 332 17.79 21.49 -15.61
N ALA A 333 16.80 21.16 -14.77
CA ALA A 333 16.04 19.93 -14.86
C ALA A 333 15.13 19.85 -16.10
N GLY A 334 14.83 21.00 -16.74
CA GLY A 334 13.97 21.06 -17.91
C GLY A 334 12.49 20.91 -17.58
N ARG A 335 11.69 20.33 -18.48
CA ARG A 335 10.24 20.10 -18.29
C ARG A 335 9.40 21.38 -18.09
N LEU A 336 9.84 22.51 -18.65
CA LEU A 336 9.20 23.82 -18.51
C LEU A 336 8.64 24.34 -19.86
N PRO A 337 7.66 23.66 -20.48
CA PRO A 337 7.07 24.08 -21.77
C PRO A 337 6.43 25.47 -21.70
N PHE A 338 6.02 25.90 -20.50
CA PHE A 338 5.39 27.21 -20.26
C PHE A 338 6.37 28.24 -19.64
N GLY A 339 7.66 27.90 -19.56
CA GLY A 339 8.68 28.72 -18.89
C GLY A 339 8.65 28.63 -17.37
N LEU A 340 9.55 29.38 -16.72
CA LEU A 340 9.63 29.44 -15.26
C LEU A 340 8.51 30.33 -14.68
N PRO A 341 7.87 29.91 -13.57
CA PRO A 341 7.03 30.80 -12.77
C PRO A 341 7.83 31.97 -12.18
N GLY A 342 7.13 32.93 -11.57
CA GLY A 342 7.75 34.11 -10.96
C GLY A 342 8.84 33.75 -9.94
N VAL A 343 10.05 34.29 -10.16
CA VAL A 343 11.24 34.06 -9.33
C VAL A 343 11.50 35.28 -8.45
N ASN A 344 11.78 35.06 -7.15
CA ASN A 344 12.08 36.12 -6.19
C ASN A 344 13.56 36.57 -6.27
N LYS A 345 13.94 37.59 -5.48
CA LYS A 345 15.31 38.11 -5.42
C LYS A 345 16.34 37.08 -4.93
N ALA A 346 15.91 36.04 -4.22
CA ALA A 346 16.75 34.94 -3.75
C ALA A 346 16.90 33.81 -4.79
N LYS A 347 16.42 34.00 -6.03
CA LYS A 347 16.40 32.99 -7.09
C LYS A 347 15.56 31.76 -6.75
N GLU A 348 14.48 31.96 -6.00
CA GLU A 348 13.54 30.91 -5.61
C GLU A 348 12.14 31.17 -6.20
N ILE A 349 11.43 30.09 -6.49
CA ILE A 349 10.02 30.10 -6.87
C ILE A 349 9.21 30.00 -5.58
N GLY A 350 8.41 31.03 -5.31
CA GLY A 350 7.62 31.14 -4.07
C GLY A 350 6.34 30.30 -4.05
N ASN A 351 5.92 29.75 -5.19
CA ASN A 351 4.79 28.83 -5.28
C ASN A 351 4.99 27.88 -6.47
N ALA A 352 5.17 26.59 -6.17
CA ALA A 352 5.48 25.56 -7.16
C ALA A 352 4.27 24.96 -7.88
N ASN A 353 3.03 25.41 -7.62
CA ASN A 353 1.83 24.80 -8.24
C ASN A 353 1.89 24.83 -9.78
N TYR A 354 2.40 25.92 -10.38
CA TYR A 354 2.57 26.01 -11.84
C TYR A 354 3.75 25.22 -12.39
N LEU A 355 4.73 24.86 -11.54
CA LEU A 355 5.76 23.89 -11.92
C LEU A 355 5.14 22.51 -12.10
N TRP A 356 4.28 22.08 -11.18
CA TRP A 356 3.58 20.80 -11.30
C TRP A 356 2.76 20.71 -12.59
N VAL A 357 2.03 21.76 -12.94
CA VAL A 357 1.28 21.82 -14.22
C VAL A 357 2.22 21.70 -15.43
N SER A 358 3.37 22.40 -15.39
CA SER A 358 4.38 22.31 -16.45
C SER A 358 4.97 20.90 -16.58
N TYR A 359 5.27 20.26 -15.44
CA TYR A 359 5.82 18.92 -15.40
C TYR A 359 4.81 17.89 -15.87
N PHE A 360 3.55 17.97 -15.43
CA PHE A 360 2.51 17.03 -15.88
C PHE A 360 2.37 17.09 -17.39
N TYR A 361 2.24 18.30 -17.95
CA TYR A 361 2.18 18.47 -19.40
C TYR A 361 3.42 17.90 -20.10
N SER A 362 4.61 18.17 -19.56
CA SER A 362 5.85 17.71 -20.20
C SER A 362 5.97 16.18 -20.26
N TYR A 363 5.41 15.47 -19.29
CA TYR A 363 5.47 14.01 -19.24
C TYR A 363 4.53 13.33 -20.23
N LEU A 364 3.47 14.01 -20.67
CA LEU A 364 2.48 13.44 -21.59
C LEU A 364 3.05 13.29 -23.01
N ASN A 365 2.76 12.14 -23.62
CA ASN A 365 3.04 11.89 -25.02
C ASN A 365 1.97 12.55 -25.94
N GLU A 366 2.02 12.33 -27.26
CA GLU A 366 1.06 12.95 -28.20
C GLU A 366 -0.40 12.49 -28.02
N HIS A 367 -0.62 11.38 -27.32
CA HIS A 367 -1.93 10.77 -27.07
C HIS A 367 -2.42 10.92 -25.62
N GLY A 368 -1.59 11.47 -24.73
CA GLY A 368 -1.85 11.63 -23.29
C GLY A 368 -2.56 12.90 -22.88
#